data_AF-A0A962S873-F1
#
_entry.id   AF-A0A962S873-F1
#
_cell.length_a   1.000
_cell.length_b   1.000
_cell.length_c   1.000
_cell.angle_alpha   90.00
_cell.angle_beta   90.00
_cell.angle_gamma   90.00
#
_symmetry.space_group_name_H-M   'P 1'
#
loop_
_entity.id
_entity.type
_entity.pdbx_description
1 polymer ?
#
loop_
_entity_poly.entity_id
_entity_poly.type
_entity_poly.pdbx_seq_one_letter_code
_entity_poly.pdbx_strand_id
1 'polypeptide(L)'
;DFNATNPTPVSGGRSSLLQQTITHETYTDSQGNSWLSDGVNNSANPFPWDLRASTETSINWASHKGWYIDLKSPLSFRGWEGERVVSAPLLRDGRVIFQTMIPNLDPCEYGSTHWSMELSAADGSRLDVTPYDLNADDVYNENDYVEIWTLDQNGNPIKTDIPVSGKRL
;
A
#
# COMPACT_ATOMS: atom_id res chain seq x y z
N ASP A 1 -15.26 20.29 -18.72
CA ASP A 1 -15.10 19.47 -19.94
C ASP A 1 -13.77 18.72 -19.95
N PHE A 2 -13.80 17.43 -19.59
CA PHE A 2 -12.72 16.50 -19.89
C PHE A 2 -13.01 15.91 -21.27
N ASN A 3 -12.39 16.46 -22.32
CA ASN A 3 -12.56 15.97 -23.69
C ASN A 3 -11.73 14.69 -23.87
N ALA A 4 -12.39 13.53 -23.79
CA ALA A 4 -11.79 12.20 -23.85
C ALA A 4 -11.49 11.71 -25.28
N THR A 5 -10.90 12.55 -26.12
CA THR A 5 -10.50 12.16 -27.47
C THR A 5 -9.01 11.84 -27.50
N ASN A 6 -8.69 10.54 -27.53
CA ASN A 6 -7.35 9.95 -27.66
C ASN A 6 -6.32 10.44 -26.64
N PRO A 7 -6.21 9.80 -25.46
CA PRO A 7 -5.10 10.09 -24.55
C PRO A 7 -3.79 9.88 -25.31
N THR A 8 -2.98 10.94 -25.40
CA THR A 8 -1.62 10.84 -25.93
C THR A 8 -0.91 9.76 -25.10
N PRO A 9 -0.37 8.70 -25.73
CA PRO A 9 0.41 7.71 -25.00
C PRO A 9 1.47 8.44 -24.20
N VAL A 10 1.67 8.06 -22.94
CA VAL A 10 2.72 8.64 -22.10
C VAL A 10 4.06 8.37 -22.79
N SER A 11 4.57 9.37 -23.51
CA SER A 11 5.84 9.24 -24.23
C SER A 11 6.95 9.06 -23.20
N GLY A 12 7.66 7.93 -23.27
CA GLY A 12 8.69 7.55 -22.30
C GLY A 12 8.38 6.30 -21.47
N GLY A 13 7.14 5.77 -21.48
CA GLY A 13 6.81 4.55 -20.72
C GLY A 13 6.91 4.73 -19.20
N ARG A 14 7.06 3.64 -18.44
CA ARG A 14 7.08 3.67 -16.95
C ARG A 14 8.18 4.54 -16.36
N SER A 15 9.31 4.72 -17.05
CA SER A 15 10.41 5.58 -16.57
C SER A 15 10.06 7.08 -16.53
N SER A 16 8.96 7.48 -17.15
CA SER A 16 8.42 8.85 -17.06
C SER A 16 7.38 9.04 -15.95
N LEU A 17 7.10 7.98 -15.17
CA LEU A 17 6.14 7.98 -14.09
C LEU A 17 6.88 7.80 -12.76
N LEU A 18 6.38 8.44 -11.70
CA LEU A 18 6.87 8.18 -10.35
C LEU A 18 6.43 6.79 -9.90
N GLN A 19 7.38 5.96 -9.48
CA GLN A 19 7.07 4.70 -8.84
C GLN A 19 6.74 4.92 -7.36
N GLN A 20 5.55 4.48 -6.96
CA GLN A 20 5.19 4.21 -5.59
C GLN A 20 5.41 2.72 -5.31
N THR A 21 5.71 2.40 -4.05
CA THR A 21 6.05 1.03 -3.64
C THR A 21 5.33 0.69 -2.35
N ILE A 22 4.81 -0.53 -2.23
CA ILE A 22 4.40 -1.10 -0.93
C ILE A 22 5.68 -1.38 -0.16
N THR A 23 5.95 -0.58 0.87
CA THR A 23 7.20 -0.67 1.63
C THR A 23 7.10 -1.70 2.74
N HIS A 24 5.92 -1.84 3.34
CA HIS A 24 5.68 -2.74 4.46
C HIS A 24 4.34 -3.45 4.29
N GLU A 25 4.29 -4.69 4.76
CA GLU A 25 3.10 -5.52 4.83
C GLU A 25 3.15 -6.29 6.16
N THR A 26 2.04 -6.32 6.91
CA THR A 26 1.93 -7.23 8.04
C THR A 26 1.54 -8.62 7.55
N TYR A 27 1.98 -9.64 8.28
CA TYR A 27 1.65 -11.02 7.99
C TYR A 27 1.43 -11.80 9.28
N THR A 28 0.51 -12.75 9.22
CA THR A 28 0.30 -13.71 10.29
C THR A 28 1.12 -14.99 10.02
N ASP A 29 1.90 -15.42 10.99
CA ASP A 29 2.70 -16.64 10.91
C ASP A 29 1.86 -17.91 11.15
N SER A 30 2.49 -19.07 11.02
CA SER A 30 1.84 -20.38 11.21
C SER A 30 1.40 -20.66 12.66
N GLN A 31 1.84 -19.83 13.61
CA GLN A 31 1.49 -19.91 15.03
C GLN A 31 0.35 -18.93 15.38
N GLY A 32 -0.09 -18.12 14.41
CA GLY A 32 -1.16 -17.15 14.59
C GLY A 32 -0.69 -15.78 15.10
N ASN A 33 0.63 -15.54 15.19
CA ASN A 33 1.15 -14.23 15.58
C ASN A 33 1.24 -13.33 14.35
N SER A 34 0.81 -12.08 14.48
CA SER A 34 0.88 -11.10 13.40
C SER A 34 2.10 -10.18 13.59
N TRP A 35 2.88 -10.04 12.52
CA TRP A 35 4.15 -9.31 12.51
C TRP A 35 4.16 -8.30 11.37
N LEU A 36 4.84 -7.19 11.58
CA LEU A 36 5.20 -6.27 10.51
C LEU A 36 6.56 -6.70 9.90
N SER A 37 6.66 -6.71 8.56
CA SER A 37 7.96 -6.85 7.89
C SER A 37 8.61 -5.49 7.64
N ASP A 38 9.59 -5.12 8.45
CA ASP A 38 10.43 -3.93 8.24
C ASP A 38 11.90 -4.26 7.92
N GLY A 39 12.28 -5.54 7.98
CA GLY A 39 13.65 -5.99 7.70
C GLY A 39 14.68 -5.58 8.76
N VAL A 40 14.24 -4.99 9.88
CA VAL A 40 15.08 -4.59 11.01
C VAL A 40 14.68 -5.40 12.24
N ASN A 41 13.43 -5.26 12.68
CA ASN A 41 12.85 -5.96 13.83
C ASN A 41 11.41 -6.34 13.50
N ASN A 42 11.07 -7.63 13.56
CA ASN A 42 9.67 -8.04 13.45
C ASN A 42 8.88 -7.49 14.66
N SER A 43 8.20 -6.37 14.45
CA SER A 43 7.32 -5.77 15.45
C SER A 43 5.97 -6.45 15.41
N ALA A 44 5.37 -6.69 16.58
CA ALA A 44 4.03 -7.26 16.63
C ALA A 44 3.05 -6.26 16.00
N ASN A 45 2.21 -6.75 15.09
CA ASN A 45 1.08 -5.97 14.59
C ASN A 45 0.02 -5.90 15.70
N PRO A 46 -0.30 -4.71 16.23
CA PRO A 46 -1.26 -4.58 17.33
C PRO A 46 -2.71 -4.76 16.87
N PHE A 47 -2.95 -4.85 15.56
CA PHE A 47 -4.28 -4.94 14.97
C PHE A 47 -4.59 -6.34 14.44
N PRO A 48 -5.87 -6.75 14.42
CA PRO A 48 -6.29 -8.08 13.97
C PRO A 48 -6.32 -8.25 12.43
N TRP A 49 -5.93 -7.23 11.66
CA TRP A 49 -5.95 -7.28 10.19
C TRP A 49 -4.54 -7.28 9.63
N ASP A 50 -4.39 -7.83 8.42
CA ASP A 50 -3.19 -7.61 7.64
C ASP A 50 -3.24 -6.21 7.00
N LEU A 51 -2.14 -5.46 7.08
CA LEU A 51 -2.04 -4.05 6.76
C LEU A 51 -0.86 -3.80 5.82
N ARG A 52 -0.97 -2.76 5.00
CA ARG A 52 0.09 -2.30 4.09
C ARG A 52 0.38 -0.83 4.32
N ALA A 53 1.65 -0.49 4.19
CA ALA A 53 2.08 0.89 4.02
C ALA A 53 2.84 1.05 2.70
N SER A 54 2.52 2.09 1.96
CA SER A 54 3.23 2.49 0.74
C SER A 54 4.10 3.72 0.98
N THR A 55 4.93 4.06 0.01
CA THR A 55 5.72 5.29 -0.03
C THR A 55 4.86 6.55 0.14
N GLU A 56 5.45 7.60 0.74
CA GLU A 56 4.86 8.93 0.91
C GLU A 56 5.44 9.97 -0.07
N THR A 57 6.15 9.50 -1.10
CA THR A 57 6.88 10.36 -2.03
C THR A 57 5.92 11.16 -2.89
N SER A 58 5.98 12.49 -2.78
CA SER A 58 5.21 13.39 -3.65
C SER A 58 5.77 13.45 -5.06
N ILE A 59 4.87 13.61 -6.04
CA ILE A 59 5.25 13.69 -7.45
C ILE A 59 5.88 15.04 -7.80
N ASN A 60 7.00 14.99 -8.51
CA ASN A 60 7.53 16.16 -9.20
C ASN A 60 6.97 16.21 -10.64
N TRP A 61 6.01 17.10 -10.89
CA TRP A 61 5.36 17.28 -12.20
C TRP A 61 6.27 17.87 -13.29
N ALA A 62 7.43 18.44 -12.94
CA ALA A 62 8.41 18.88 -13.92
C ALA A 62 9.16 17.69 -14.56
N SER A 63 9.24 16.55 -13.86
CA SER A 63 9.99 15.37 -14.31
C SER A 63 9.11 14.13 -14.54
N HIS A 64 7.94 14.06 -13.91
CA HIS A 64 7.02 12.92 -14.00
C HIS A 64 5.71 13.32 -14.68
N LYS A 65 5.15 12.37 -15.44
CA LYS A 65 3.88 12.53 -16.16
C LYS A 65 2.69 11.87 -15.44
N GLY A 66 2.94 11.33 -14.25
CA GLY A 66 2.00 10.57 -13.44
C GLY A 66 2.75 9.62 -12.54
N TRP A 67 2.04 8.67 -11.95
CA TRP A 67 2.60 7.70 -11.03
C TRP A 67 2.08 6.30 -11.32
N TYR A 68 2.74 5.29 -10.77
CA TYR A 68 2.26 3.92 -10.74
C TYR A 68 2.65 3.26 -9.44
N ILE A 69 1.96 2.17 -9.11
CA ILE A 69 2.36 1.24 -8.06
C ILE A 69 2.35 -0.17 -8.62
N ASP A 70 3.42 -0.92 -8.37
CA ASP A 70 3.42 -2.36 -8.60
C ASP A 70 2.81 -3.05 -7.37
N LEU A 71 1.79 -3.88 -7.60
CA LEU A 71 1.15 -4.68 -6.55
C LEU A 71 1.99 -5.93 -6.26
N LYS A 72 3.16 -5.68 -5.66
CA LYS A 72 4.12 -6.69 -5.26
C LYS A 72 4.26 -6.64 -3.74
N SER A 73 4.10 -7.78 -3.08
CA SER A 73 4.33 -7.86 -1.64
C SER A 73 5.80 -7.57 -1.33
N PRO A 74 6.10 -6.75 -0.31
CA PRO A 74 7.48 -6.54 0.16
C PRO A 74 8.02 -7.77 0.91
N LEU A 75 7.15 -8.71 1.30
CA LEU A 75 7.53 -9.95 1.98
C LEU A 75 8.32 -10.85 1.02
N SER A 76 9.54 -11.21 1.42
CA SER A 76 10.47 -12.02 0.61
C SER A 76 9.91 -13.38 0.20
N PHE A 77 8.99 -13.93 0.98
CA PHE A 77 8.34 -15.22 0.73
C PHE A 77 7.05 -15.12 -0.11
N ARG A 78 6.51 -13.92 -0.35
CA ARG A 78 5.31 -13.68 -1.19
C ARG A 78 5.70 -13.12 -2.56
N GLY A 79 6.39 -11.98 -2.58
CA GLY A 79 6.82 -11.33 -3.83
C GLY A 79 5.67 -11.04 -4.82
N TRP A 80 5.76 -11.62 -6.02
CA TRP A 80 4.77 -11.42 -7.09
C TRP A 80 3.68 -12.49 -7.02
N GLU A 81 2.52 -12.13 -6.49
CA GLU A 81 1.41 -13.07 -6.26
C GLU A 81 0.33 -13.03 -7.36
N GLY A 82 0.56 -12.28 -8.45
CA GLY A 82 -0.44 -12.07 -9.49
C GLY A 82 -1.58 -11.12 -9.06
N GLU A 83 -1.33 -10.30 -8.04
CA GLU A 83 -2.25 -9.30 -7.55
C GLU A 83 -2.65 -8.31 -8.65
N ARG A 84 -3.95 -8.04 -8.77
CA ARG A 84 -4.49 -7.17 -9.83
C ARG A 84 -5.74 -6.42 -9.37
N VAL A 85 -5.95 -5.25 -9.95
CA VAL A 85 -7.19 -4.49 -9.82
C VAL A 85 -8.22 -5.04 -10.81
N VAL A 86 -9.35 -5.54 -10.30
CA VAL A 86 -10.42 -6.15 -11.12
C VAL A 86 -11.72 -5.37 -11.13
N SER A 87 -11.77 -4.25 -10.43
CA SER A 87 -12.92 -3.35 -10.35
C SER A 87 -12.49 -1.90 -10.59
N ALA A 88 -13.43 -1.05 -10.98
CA ALA A 88 -13.15 0.36 -11.20
C ALA A 88 -12.77 1.06 -9.86
N PRO A 89 -11.65 1.80 -9.80
CA PRO A 89 -11.32 2.63 -8.65
C PRO A 89 -12.36 3.73 -8.43
N LEU A 90 -12.58 4.09 -7.17
CA LEU A 90 -13.36 5.26 -6.75
C LEU A 90 -12.42 6.45 -6.52
N LEU A 91 -12.73 7.59 -7.13
CA LEU A 91 -12.08 8.87 -6.84
C LEU A 91 -12.97 9.72 -5.95
N ARG A 92 -12.46 10.11 -4.77
CA ARG A 92 -13.20 10.93 -3.81
C ARG A 92 -12.24 11.76 -2.97
N ASP A 93 -12.54 13.05 -2.81
CA ASP A 93 -11.82 13.97 -1.92
C ASP A 93 -10.29 13.96 -2.12
N GLY A 94 -9.83 13.89 -3.38
CA GLY A 94 -8.41 13.87 -3.73
C GLY A 94 -7.72 12.49 -3.56
N ARG A 95 -8.50 11.45 -3.23
CA ARG A 95 -8.02 10.09 -2.97
C ARG A 95 -8.50 9.12 -4.04
N VAL A 96 -7.71 8.07 -4.26
CA VAL A 96 -8.07 6.93 -5.09
C VAL A 96 -8.23 5.71 -4.18
N ILE A 97 -9.43 5.14 -4.19
CA ILE A 97 -9.80 3.96 -3.40
C ILE A 97 -10.02 2.82 -4.38
N PHE A 98 -9.31 1.72 -4.20
CA PHE A 98 -9.40 0.58 -5.11
C PHE A 98 -9.22 -0.74 -4.39
N GLN A 99 -9.90 -1.76 -4.89
CA GLN A 99 -9.77 -3.13 -4.41
C GLN A 99 -8.85 -3.92 -5.34
N THR A 100 -7.91 -4.64 -4.77
CA THR A 100 -7.07 -5.58 -5.48
C THR A 100 -7.49 -7.01 -5.15
N MET A 101 -7.13 -7.94 -6.03
CA MET A 101 -7.40 -9.36 -5.85
C MET A 101 -6.14 -10.15 -6.17
N ILE A 102 -5.74 -11.01 -5.23
CA ILE A 102 -4.72 -12.05 -5.40
C ILE A 102 -5.46 -13.36 -5.71
N PRO A 103 -5.32 -13.92 -6.93
CA PRO A 103 -5.94 -15.18 -7.28
C PRO A 103 -5.31 -16.34 -6.51
N ASN A 104 -6.10 -17.39 -6.21
CA ASN A 104 -5.53 -18.65 -5.75
C ASN A 104 -4.79 -19.33 -6.91
N LEU A 105 -3.67 -19.98 -6.60
CA LEU A 105 -2.93 -20.83 -7.54
C LEU A 105 -3.70 -22.11 -7.88
N ASP A 106 -4.48 -22.64 -6.94
CA ASP A 106 -5.43 -23.72 -7.18
C ASP A 106 -6.79 -23.14 -7.59
N PRO A 107 -7.22 -23.33 -8.86
CA PRO A 107 -8.53 -22.83 -9.33
C PRO A 107 -9.72 -23.56 -8.70
N CYS A 108 -9.51 -24.72 -8.06
CA CYS A 108 -10.55 -25.50 -7.40
C CYS A 108 -10.76 -25.09 -5.93
N GLU A 109 -9.82 -24.35 -5.35
CA GLU A 109 -9.97 -23.81 -4.02
C GLU A 109 -10.83 -22.53 -4.05
N TYR A 110 -11.80 -22.48 -3.15
CA TYR A 110 -12.60 -21.27 -2.96
C TYR A 110 -11.78 -20.23 -2.22
N GLY A 111 -11.75 -19.02 -2.78
CA GLY A 111 -11.25 -17.83 -2.10
C GLY A 111 -10.18 -17.12 -2.91
N SER A 112 -10.30 -15.81 -2.97
CA SER A 112 -9.23 -14.90 -3.34
C SER A 112 -8.97 -13.97 -2.18
N THR A 113 -7.72 -13.58 -2.02
CA THR A 113 -7.36 -12.54 -1.05
C THR A 113 -7.58 -11.18 -1.67
N HIS A 114 -8.14 -10.23 -0.93
CA HIS A 114 -8.33 -8.87 -1.41
C HIS A 114 -7.63 -7.86 -0.51
N TRP A 115 -7.17 -6.78 -1.13
CA TRP A 115 -6.73 -5.59 -0.40
C TRP A 115 -7.61 -4.42 -0.77
N SER A 116 -8.11 -3.74 0.26
CA SER A 116 -8.59 -2.37 0.14
C SER A 116 -7.39 -1.45 0.19
N MET A 117 -7.15 -0.69 -0.87
CA MET A 117 -6.06 0.28 -0.97
C MET A 117 -6.64 1.68 -1.09
N GLU A 118 -6.03 2.63 -0.40
CA GLU A 118 -6.41 4.04 -0.50
C GLU A 118 -5.15 4.93 -0.46
N LEU A 119 -4.98 5.71 -1.53
CA LEU A 119 -3.80 6.54 -1.78
C LEU A 119 -4.23 7.94 -2.24
N SER A 120 -3.31 8.89 -2.24
CA SER A 120 -3.49 10.16 -2.94
C SER A 120 -3.71 9.91 -4.43
N ALA A 121 -4.79 10.47 -4.99
CA ALA A 121 -5.05 10.34 -6.43
C ALA A 121 -4.03 11.15 -7.26
N ALA A 122 -3.49 12.23 -6.69
CA ALA A 122 -2.61 13.15 -7.40
C ALA A 122 -1.23 12.55 -7.66
N ASP A 123 -0.66 11.87 -6.66
CA ASP A 123 0.74 11.40 -6.72
C ASP A 123 0.93 9.94 -6.29
N GLY A 124 -0.13 9.26 -5.82
CA GLY A 124 -0.07 7.88 -5.37
C GLY A 124 0.64 7.69 -4.04
N SER A 125 0.98 8.77 -3.34
CA SER A 125 1.54 8.71 -2.00
C SER A 125 0.52 8.12 -1.02
N ARG A 126 1.03 7.45 0.01
CA ARG A 126 0.28 7.20 1.25
C ARG A 126 -0.24 8.53 1.80
N LEU A 127 -1.42 8.50 2.41
CA LEU A 127 -2.03 9.64 3.07
C LEU A 127 -1.37 9.98 4.41
N ASP A 128 -1.39 11.25 4.81
CA ASP A 128 -0.83 11.72 6.09
C ASP A 128 -1.54 11.14 7.32
N VAL A 129 -2.82 10.78 7.17
CA VAL A 129 -3.64 10.10 8.17
C VAL A 129 -4.23 8.86 7.53
N THR A 130 -4.23 7.75 8.26
CA THR A 130 -4.75 6.50 7.72
C THR A 130 -6.26 6.60 7.46
N PRO A 131 -6.77 5.98 6.38
CA PRO A 131 -8.20 5.97 6.10
C PRO A 131 -8.96 4.87 6.85
N TYR A 132 -8.27 4.08 7.69
CA TYR A 132 -8.85 2.98 8.44
C TYR A 132 -8.82 3.31 9.92
N ASP A 133 -9.99 3.26 10.55
CA ASP A 133 -10.10 3.20 12.01
C ASP A 133 -9.80 1.74 12.40
N LEU A 134 -8.61 1.53 12.96
CA LEU A 134 -8.06 0.23 13.30
C LEU A 134 -8.24 -0.07 14.79
N ASN A 135 -8.39 0.93 15.64
CA ASN A 135 -8.68 0.70 17.05
C ASN A 135 -10.20 0.69 17.37
N ALA A 136 -11.05 1.01 16.39
CA ALA A 136 -12.51 1.10 16.48
C ALA A 136 -13.00 2.14 17.50
N ASP A 137 -12.34 3.30 17.57
CA ASP A 137 -12.72 4.42 18.44
C ASP A 137 -13.46 5.57 17.72
N ASP A 138 -13.77 5.40 16.44
CA ASP A 138 -14.36 6.40 15.53
C ASP A 138 -13.46 7.63 15.28
N VAL A 139 -12.16 7.58 15.60
CA VAL A 139 -11.19 8.67 15.45
C VAL A 139 -9.94 8.22 14.69
N TYR A 140 -9.87 8.61 13.42
CA TYR A 140 -8.70 8.38 12.57
C TYR A 140 -7.49 9.23 13.01
N ASN A 141 -6.56 8.63 13.74
CA ASN A 141 -5.38 9.31 14.30
C ASN A 141 -4.15 8.40 14.41
N GLU A 142 -3.12 8.84 15.13
CA GLU A 142 -1.87 8.11 15.30
C GLU A 142 -2.02 6.75 16.00
N ASN A 143 -3.12 6.53 16.74
CA ASN A 143 -3.45 5.23 17.35
C ASN A 143 -3.85 4.17 16.31
N ASP A 144 -4.06 4.56 15.05
CA ASP A 144 -4.32 3.67 13.92
C ASP A 144 -3.08 3.46 13.04
N TYR A 145 -1.91 3.90 13.50
CA TYR A 145 -0.67 3.78 12.72
C TYR A 145 0.02 2.45 13.02
N VAL A 146 0.84 2.00 12.06
CA VAL A 146 1.73 0.86 12.26
C VAL A 146 3.13 1.34 12.60
N GLU A 147 3.75 0.68 13.58
CA GLU A 147 5.12 0.95 13.99
C GLU A 147 6.10 0.25 13.03
N ILE A 148 6.94 1.02 12.33
CA ILE A 148 8.04 0.51 11.50
C ILE A 148 9.40 0.82 12.14
N TRP A 149 10.36 -0.08 11.94
CA TRP A 149 11.77 0.18 12.29
C TRP A 149 12.63 0.35 11.03
N THR A 150 13.39 1.44 11.00
CA THR A 150 14.39 1.70 9.95
C THR A 150 15.78 1.82 10.57
N LEU A 151 16.83 1.77 9.75
CA LEU A 151 18.19 2.02 10.22
C LEU A 151 18.61 3.44 9.87
N ASP A 152 19.20 4.15 10.83
CA ASP A 152 19.85 5.44 10.58
C ASP A 152 21.15 5.27 9.76
N GLN A 153 21.78 6.39 9.40
CA GLN A 153 23.06 6.39 8.67
C GLN A 153 24.22 5.67 9.39
N ASN A 154 24.09 5.40 10.69
CA ASN A 154 25.05 4.70 11.52
C ASN A 154 24.64 3.24 11.78
N GLY A 155 23.50 2.78 11.25
CA GLY A 155 22.96 1.43 11.47
C GLY A 155 22.18 1.26 12.78
N ASN A 156 21.79 2.33 13.47
CA ASN A 156 20.95 2.25 14.66
C ASN A 156 19.47 2.15 14.29
N PRO A 157 18.68 1.31 14.99
CA PRO A 157 17.25 1.21 14.76
C PRO A 157 16.51 2.48 15.20
N ILE A 158 15.71 3.04 14.31
CA ILE A 158 14.79 4.16 14.53
C ILE A 158 13.36 3.65 14.38
N LYS A 159 12.57 3.88 15.42
CA LYS A 159 11.13 3.64 15.43
C LYS A 159 10.39 4.80 14.76
N THR A 160 9.44 4.51 13.87
CA THR A 160 8.53 5.50 13.29
C THR A 160 7.13 4.92 13.19
N ASP A 161 6.12 5.65 13.67
CA ASP A 161 4.73 5.29 13.46
C ASP A 161 4.24 5.89 12.14
N ILE A 162 3.68 5.05 11.26
CA ILE A 162 3.28 5.48 9.91
C ILE A 162 1.80 5.16 9.62
N PRO A 163 1.12 6.00 8.82
CA PRO A 163 -0.23 5.71 8.38
C PRO A 163 -0.31 4.42 7.53
N VAL A 164 -1.40 3.69 7.67
CA VAL A 164 -1.69 2.54 6.80
C VAL A 164 -2.32 3.01 5.50
N SER A 165 -1.89 2.43 4.38
CA SER A 165 -2.42 2.70 3.02
C SER A 165 -3.23 1.53 2.46
N GLY A 166 -3.23 0.37 3.10
CA GLY A 166 -4.04 -0.77 2.69
C GLY A 166 -4.42 -1.71 3.83
N LYS A 167 -5.60 -2.31 3.73
CA LYS A 167 -6.15 -3.27 4.69
C LYS A 167 -6.65 -4.49 3.95
N ARG A 168 -6.27 -5.68 4.40
CA ARG A 168 -6.72 -6.95 3.83
C ARG A 168 -8.19 -7.21 4.22
N LEU A 169 -8.99 -7.67 3.26
CA LEU A 169 -10.41 -8.02 3.43
C LEU A 169 -10.66 -9.52 3.27
#